data_AF-K9SYX2-F1
#
_entry.id   AF-K9SYX2-F1
#
_cell.length_a   1.000
_cell.length_b   1.000
_cell.length_c   1.000
_cell.angle_alpha   90.00
_cell.angle_beta   90.00
_cell.angle_gamma   90.00
#
_symmetry.space_group_name_H-M   'P 1'
#
loop_
_entity.id
_entity.type
_entity.pdbx_description
1 polymer ?
#
loop_
_entity_poly.entity_id
_entity_poly.type
_entity_poly.pdbx_seq_one_letter_code
_entity_poly.pdbx_strand_id
1 'polypeptide(L)'
;MVLLPSQLKSPIANVSEEASQIFFSSVLNRRYYDDLEALMFFNPQQGKFRNAVSQLVDRYGNPKIVEEKGILRLQIGSPSIAQTLFGFDRPVDGELIGAVVYIRECIDCLAIIHLAVKEDYSISGCYGDRLLVLHLIQKVQEIGSRLKGVEFIEILYERSRKKKFPFVTLPVKNL
;
A
#
# COMPACT_ATOMS: atom_id res chain seq x y z
N MET A 1 7.57 -32.53 -42.63
CA MET A 1 8.65 -31.54 -42.84
C MET A 1 8.29 -30.33 -42.00
N VAL A 2 8.97 -30.14 -40.87
CA VAL A 2 8.63 -29.13 -39.85
C VAL A 2 9.20 -27.77 -40.27
N LEU A 3 8.34 -26.76 -40.37
CA LEU A 3 8.74 -25.37 -40.58
C LEU A 3 9.03 -24.70 -39.23
N LEU A 4 10.21 -24.07 -39.13
CA LEU A 4 10.70 -23.35 -37.95
C LEU A 4 9.90 -22.04 -37.72
N PRO A 5 9.53 -21.70 -36.47
CA PRO A 5 8.88 -20.43 -36.15
C PRO A 5 9.95 -19.34 -35.96
N SER A 6 10.38 -18.70 -37.04
CA SER A 6 11.24 -17.50 -37.01
C SER A 6 10.56 -16.22 -37.49
N GLN A 7 9.23 -16.17 -37.57
CA GLN A 7 8.48 -14.96 -37.95
C GLN A 7 7.21 -14.74 -37.11
N LEU A 8 7.34 -14.74 -35.78
CA LEU A 8 6.45 -13.97 -34.91
C LEU A 8 7.22 -12.73 -34.45
N LYS A 9 7.31 -11.73 -35.34
CA LYS A 9 7.65 -10.38 -34.93
C LYS A 9 6.47 -9.88 -34.09
N SER A 10 6.62 -9.91 -32.77
CA SER A 10 5.70 -9.23 -31.87
C SER A 10 5.80 -7.72 -32.12
N PRO A 11 4.70 -7.01 -32.36
CA PRO A 11 4.67 -5.57 -32.24
C PRO A 11 4.43 -5.24 -30.77
N ILE A 12 5.41 -5.50 -29.91
CA ILE A 12 5.52 -4.77 -28.65
C ILE A 12 6.65 -3.79 -28.89
N ALA A 13 6.26 -2.66 -29.47
CA ALA A 13 7.10 -1.49 -29.54
C ALA A 13 7.70 -1.24 -28.15
N ASN A 14 9.00 -0.94 -28.12
CA ASN A 14 9.76 -0.44 -26.99
C ASN A 14 8.91 0.50 -26.12
N VAL A 15 8.27 -0.06 -25.08
CA VAL A 15 7.93 0.72 -23.90
C VAL A 15 9.24 0.82 -23.16
N SER A 16 9.84 2.00 -23.22
CA SER A 16 11.04 2.37 -22.48
C SER A 16 11.02 1.76 -21.09
N GLU A 17 12.06 0.99 -20.79
CA GLU A 17 12.35 0.28 -19.55
C GLU A 17 12.72 1.26 -18.40
N GLU A 18 12.05 2.42 -18.33
CA GLU A 18 11.85 3.20 -17.10
C GLU A 18 10.56 2.70 -16.46
N ALA A 19 10.56 1.41 -16.07
CA ALA A 19 9.39 0.75 -15.52
C ALA A 19 8.96 1.43 -14.22
N SER A 20 7.80 2.11 -14.23
CA SER A 20 6.79 2.26 -13.17
C SER A 20 7.21 1.95 -11.72
N GLN A 21 8.35 2.45 -11.26
CA GLN A 21 8.94 2.01 -10.01
C GLN A 21 8.32 2.81 -8.87
N ILE A 22 7.63 2.12 -7.97
CA ILE A 22 7.10 2.71 -6.74
C ILE A 22 8.14 2.51 -5.65
N PHE A 23 8.49 3.58 -4.96
CA PHE A 23 9.46 3.58 -3.86
C PHE A 23 8.73 3.59 -2.53
N PHE A 24 9.23 2.83 -1.55
CA PHE A 24 8.55 2.67 -0.26
C PHE A 24 9.40 3.15 0.90
N SER A 25 8.76 3.81 1.86
CA SER A 25 9.39 4.20 3.12
C SER A 25 8.41 4.02 4.29
N SER A 26 8.92 3.61 5.45
CA SER A 26 8.17 3.65 6.72
C SER A 26 8.41 4.94 7.51
N VAL A 27 9.20 5.87 6.95
CA VAL A 27 9.58 7.15 7.56
C VAL A 27 9.17 8.26 6.59
N LEU A 28 8.45 9.25 7.11
CA LEU A 28 8.01 10.40 6.32
C LEU A 28 8.49 11.68 6.99
N ASN A 29 9.21 12.52 6.24
CA ASN A 29 9.70 13.80 6.75
C ASN A 29 8.55 14.83 6.86
N ARG A 30 8.63 15.75 7.84
CA ARG A 30 7.66 16.85 8.04
C ARG A 30 7.29 17.60 6.76
N ARG A 31 8.18 17.73 5.78
CA ARG A 31 7.90 18.42 4.52
C ARG A 31 6.69 17.86 3.75
N TYR A 32 6.31 16.61 3.99
CA TYR A 32 5.17 15.95 3.36
C TYR A 32 3.87 16.06 4.17
N TYR A 33 3.81 16.94 5.18
CA TYR A 33 2.64 17.06 6.05
C TYR A 33 1.37 17.34 5.24
N ASP A 34 1.40 18.35 4.38
CA ASP A 34 0.24 18.76 3.58
C ASP A 34 -0.16 17.66 2.59
N ASP A 35 0.82 17.00 1.97
CA ASP A 35 0.56 15.86 1.07
C ASP A 35 -0.09 14.69 1.81
N LEU A 36 0.41 14.36 3.02
CA LEU A 36 -0.15 13.29 3.83
C LEU A 36 -1.55 13.65 4.29
N GLU A 37 -1.78 14.88 4.71
CA GLU A 37 -3.09 15.36 5.15
C GLU A 37 -4.10 15.32 3.99
N ALA A 38 -3.71 15.80 2.82
CA ALA A 38 -4.51 15.72 1.60
C ALA A 38 -4.86 14.28 1.23
N LEU A 39 -3.86 13.39 1.27
CA LEU A 39 -4.03 11.98 0.94
C LEU A 39 -4.95 11.25 1.93
N MET A 40 -4.81 11.55 3.23
CA MET A 40 -5.46 10.81 4.32
C MET A 40 -6.82 11.36 4.74
N PHE A 41 -7.12 12.65 4.52
CA PHE A 41 -8.37 13.26 4.99
C PHE A 41 -9.17 13.98 3.90
N PHE A 42 -8.52 14.37 2.80
CA PHE A 42 -9.16 15.15 1.74
C PHE A 42 -9.27 14.42 0.40
N ASN A 43 -8.99 13.12 0.36
CA ASN A 43 -9.10 12.32 -0.85
C ASN A 43 -10.58 12.16 -1.25
N PRO A 44 -11.04 12.70 -2.40
CA PRO A 44 -12.45 12.68 -2.82
C PRO A 44 -13.04 11.27 -2.92
N GLN A 45 -12.18 10.28 -3.18
CA GLN A 45 -12.57 8.87 -3.26
C GLN A 45 -12.93 8.28 -1.87
N GLN A 46 -12.56 8.93 -0.76
CA GLN A 46 -12.96 8.52 0.60
C GLN A 46 -14.47 8.63 0.84
N GLY A 47 -15.17 9.48 0.08
CA GLY A 47 -16.64 9.52 0.10
C GLY A 47 -17.29 8.16 -0.18
N LYS A 48 -16.61 7.31 -0.98
CA LYS A 48 -17.04 5.94 -1.29
C LYS A 48 -16.81 4.94 -0.16
N PHE A 49 -16.06 5.32 0.88
CA PHE A 49 -15.64 4.45 1.98
C PHE A 49 -16.02 5.00 3.36
N ARG A 50 -17.02 5.88 3.44
CA ARG A 50 -17.48 6.53 4.68
C ARG A 50 -17.79 5.53 5.81
N ASN A 51 -18.40 4.37 5.53
CA ASN A 51 -18.69 3.43 6.61
C ASN A 51 -17.46 2.62 7.02
N ALA A 52 -16.46 2.44 6.15
CA ALA A 52 -15.17 1.88 6.53
C ALA A 52 -14.39 2.86 7.43
N VAL A 53 -14.40 4.16 7.12
CA VAL A 53 -13.82 5.20 7.98
C VAL A 53 -14.52 5.23 9.34
N SER A 54 -15.86 5.17 9.38
CA SER A 54 -16.61 5.10 10.65
C SER A 54 -16.24 3.86 11.48
N GLN A 55 -16.15 2.68 10.86
CA GLN A 55 -15.76 1.45 11.56
C GLN A 55 -14.33 1.50 12.10
N LEU A 56 -13.41 2.17 11.38
CA LEU A 56 -12.06 2.41 11.87
C LEU A 56 -12.06 3.33 13.09
N VAL A 57 -12.84 4.40 13.05
CA VAL A 57 -12.99 5.32 14.18
C VAL A 57 -13.60 4.61 15.38
N ASP A 58 -14.64 3.81 15.17
CA ASP A 58 -15.32 3.08 16.25
C ASP A 58 -14.41 2.04 16.90
N ARG A 59 -13.60 1.32 16.10
CA ARG A 59 -12.77 0.20 16.57
C ARG A 59 -11.40 0.62 17.07
N TYR A 60 -10.78 1.61 16.43
CA TYR A 60 -9.39 2.00 16.68
C TYR A 60 -9.24 3.47 17.07
N GLY A 61 -10.28 4.29 16.97
CA GLY A 61 -10.23 5.72 17.27
C GLY A 61 -9.89 6.59 16.06
N ASN A 62 -9.92 7.91 16.26
CA ASN A 62 -9.69 8.87 15.18
C ASN A 62 -8.22 8.89 14.73
N PRO A 63 -7.95 8.77 13.42
CA PRO A 63 -6.60 8.96 12.88
C PRO A 63 -6.15 10.42 13.07
N LYS A 64 -4.88 10.59 13.47
CA LYS A 64 -4.22 11.89 13.60
C LYS A 64 -2.81 11.81 13.04
N ILE A 65 -2.38 12.86 12.34
CA ILE A 65 -0.97 13.02 12.00
C ILE A 65 -0.27 13.61 13.22
N VAL A 66 0.78 12.94 13.67
CA VAL A 66 1.67 13.42 14.73
C VAL A 66 3.07 13.56 14.19
N GLU A 67 3.82 14.53 14.68
CA GLU A 67 5.23 14.69 14.37
C GLU A 67 6.08 14.38 15.61
N GLU A 68 7.07 13.53 15.42
CA GLU A 68 8.10 13.25 16.42
C GLU A 68 9.47 13.43 15.78
N LYS A 69 10.27 14.39 16.28
CA LYS A 69 11.65 14.64 15.82
C LYS A 69 11.76 14.85 14.30
N GLY A 70 10.84 15.59 13.68
CA GLY A 70 10.83 15.83 12.24
C GLY A 70 10.25 14.71 11.38
N ILE A 71 9.76 13.63 12.01
CA ILE A 71 9.16 12.47 11.34
C ILE A 71 7.66 12.46 11.59
N LEU A 72 6.89 12.39 10.52
CA LEU A 72 5.44 12.23 10.54
C LEU A 72 5.06 10.78 10.81
N ARG A 73 4.04 10.60 11.63
CA ARG A 73 3.38 9.33 11.90
C ARG A 73 1.88 9.49 11.84
N LEU A 74 1.20 8.43 11.41
CA LEU A 74 -0.24 8.34 11.56
C LEU A 74 -0.55 7.56 12.84
N GLN A 75 -1.12 8.26 13.82
CA GLN A 75 -1.60 7.66 15.05
C GLN A 75 -3.09 7.32 14.90
N ILE A 76 -3.46 6.10 15.23
CA ILE A 76 -4.87 5.68 15.33
C ILE A 76 -5.08 5.08 16.72
N GLY A 77 -5.83 5.78 17.56
CA GLY A 77 -6.05 5.40 18.95
C GLY A 77 -4.80 5.47 19.82
N SER A 78 -4.50 4.39 20.54
CA SER A 78 -3.33 4.31 21.42
C SER A 78 -2.02 4.43 20.61
N PRO A 79 -0.98 5.14 21.11
CA PRO A 79 0.23 5.52 20.35
C PRO A 79 1.02 4.39 19.67
N SER A 80 0.77 3.12 19.99
CA SER A 80 1.64 1.99 19.67
C SER A 80 1.05 0.93 18.73
N ILE A 81 -0.16 1.14 18.22
CA ILE A 81 -0.88 0.06 17.51
C ILE A 81 -0.68 0.09 15.99
N ALA A 82 -0.60 1.29 15.40
CA ALA A 82 -0.57 1.47 13.94
C ALA A 82 0.81 1.74 13.37
N GLN A 83 1.11 1.08 12.25
CA GLN A 83 2.24 1.30 11.39
C GLN A 83 1.76 1.87 10.05
N THR A 84 2.61 2.66 9.39
CA THR A 84 2.30 3.25 8.09
C THR A 84 3.46 3.03 7.14
N LEU A 85 3.13 2.66 5.91
CA LEU A 85 4.06 2.57 4.81
C LEU A 85 3.62 3.54 3.71
N PHE A 86 4.57 4.35 3.24
CA PHE A 86 4.37 5.40 2.26
C PHE A 86 4.93 4.97 0.90
N GLY A 87 4.22 5.33 -0.17
CA GLY A 87 4.62 5.10 -1.56
C GLY A 87 4.97 6.41 -2.27
N PHE A 88 6.04 6.39 -3.04
CA PHE A 88 6.56 7.53 -3.80
C PHE A 88 6.74 7.18 -5.27
N ASP A 89 6.61 8.17 -6.15
CA ASP A 89 6.85 8.02 -7.59
C ASP A 89 8.35 7.91 -7.93
N ARG A 90 9.22 8.42 -7.05
CA ARG A 90 10.68 8.51 -7.20
C ARG A 90 11.39 8.36 -5.84
N PRO A 91 12.67 7.94 -5.81
CA PRO A 91 13.37 7.58 -4.57
C PRO A 91 13.80 8.78 -3.72
N VAL A 92 14.16 9.89 -4.38
CA VAL A 92 14.65 11.12 -3.75
C VAL A 92 13.73 12.25 -4.20
N ASP A 93 13.23 13.02 -3.22
CA ASP A 93 12.31 14.15 -3.46
C ASP A 93 11.08 13.80 -4.32
N GLY A 94 10.70 12.52 -4.30
CA GLY A 94 9.49 12.03 -4.94
C GLY A 94 8.23 12.56 -4.27
N GLU A 95 7.16 12.54 -5.04
CA GLU A 95 5.82 12.89 -4.60
C GLU A 95 5.24 11.75 -3.75
N LEU A 96 4.56 12.08 -2.65
CA LEU A 96 3.79 11.09 -1.89
C LEU A 96 2.55 10.72 -2.70
N ILE A 97 2.50 9.49 -3.20
CA ILE A 97 1.43 8.99 -4.08
C ILE A 97 0.50 8.00 -3.40
N GLY A 98 0.90 7.43 -2.26
CA GLY A 98 0.06 6.51 -1.50
C GLY A 98 0.55 6.24 -0.09
N ALA A 99 -0.37 5.73 0.74
CA ALA A 99 -0.12 5.31 2.10
C ALA A 99 -0.97 4.07 2.43
N VAL A 100 -0.39 3.13 3.16
CA VAL A 100 -1.09 2.01 3.76
C VAL A 100 -0.86 2.00 5.25
N VAL A 101 -1.96 1.90 6.00
CA VAL A 101 -1.96 1.83 7.46
C VAL A 101 -2.33 0.41 7.85
N TYR A 102 -1.52 -0.18 8.71
CA TYR A 102 -1.71 -1.55 9.16
C TYR A 102 -1.30 -1.72 10.62
N ILE A 103 -1.86 -2.73 11.26
CA ILE A 103 -1.64 -3.06 12.67
C ILE A 103 -1.28 -4.54 12.78
N ARG A 104 -0.63 -4.94 13.87
CA ARG A 104 -0.55 -6.35 14.27
C ARG A 104 -1.76 -6.67 15.15
N GLU A 105 -2.83 -7.17 14.54
CA GLU A 105 -4.10 -7.45 15.23
C GLU A 105 -3.97 -8.65 16.18
N CYS A 106 -3.22 -9.68 15.78
CA CYS A 106 -2.91 -10.84 16.61
C CYS A 106 -1.54 -11.42 16.24
N ILE A 107 -1.12 -12.49 16.91
CA ILE A 107 0.26 -13.01 16.76
C ILE A 107 0.56 -13.46 15.32
N ASP A 108 -0.46 -13.94 14.61
CA ASP A 108 -0.45 -14.52 13.28
C ASP A 108 -0.93 -13.59 12.15
N CYS A 109 -1.37 -12.36 12.46
CA CYS A 109 -2.02 -11.49 11.49
C CYS A 109 -1.50 -10.04 11.53
N LEU A 110 -1.17 -9.51 10.36
CA LEU A 110 -1.21 -8.05 10.13
C LEU A 110 -2.53 -7.67 9.46
N ALA A 111 -3.25 -6.71 10.02
CA ALA A 111 -4.46 -6.18 9.43
C ALA A 111 -4.17 -4.84 8.75
N ILE A 112 -4.43 -4.75 7.45
CA ILE A 112 -4.49 -3.49 6.71
C ILE A 112 -5.81 -2.83 7.03
N ILE A 113 -5.74 -1.67 7.66
CA ILE A 113 -6.90 -0.95 8.18
C ILE A 113 -7.28 0.23 7.29
N HIS A 114 -6.31 0.84 6.59
CA HIS A 114 -6.61 1.93 5.66
C HIS A 114 -5.64 1.95 4.49
N LEU A 115 -6.15 2.32 3.32
CA LEU A 115 -5.39 2.52 2.09
C LEU A 115 -5.82 3.85 1.47
N ALA A 116 -4.85 4.71 1.19
CA ALA A 116 -5.07 5.97 0.50
C ALA A 116 -4.07 6.09 -0.65
N VAL A 117 -4.57 6.45 -1.83
CA VAL A 117 -3.75 6.69 -3.03
C VAL A 117 -4.20 7.98 -3.70
N LYS A 118 -3.26 8.71 -4.32
CA LYS A 118 -3.59 9.85 -5.18
C LYS A 118 -4.51 9.39 -6.32
N GLU A 119 -5.45 10.25 -6.73
CA GLU A 119 -6.46 9.91 -7.72
C GLU A 119 -5.86 9.45 -9.05
N ASP A 120 -4.80 10.11 -9.49
CA ASP A 120 -4.04 9.75 -10.69
C ASP A 120 -3.47 8.33 -10.62
N TYR A 121 -3.16 7.83 -9.42
CA TYR A 121 -2.63 6.48 -9.16
C TYR A 121 -3.71 5.46 -8.73
N SER A 122 -4.98 5.88 -8.71
CA SER A 122 -6.11 4.96 -8.55
C SER A 122 -6.26 4.08 -9.79
N ILE A 123 -6.99 2.96 -9.69
CA ILE A 123 -7.26 2.06 -10.83
C ILE A 123 -7.92 2.81 -12.01
N SER A 124 -8.67 3.87 -11.72
CA SER A 124 -9.34 4.71 -12.72
C SER A 124 -8.53 5.95 -13.13
N GLY A 125 -7.35 6.17 -12.54
CA GLY A 125 -6.50 7.34 -12.80
C GLY A 125 -5.59 7.14 -14.02
N CYS A 126 -4.92 8.23 -14.44
CA CYS A 126 -4.02 8.22 -15.60
C CYS A 126 -2.76 7.34 -15.41
N TYR A 127 -2.42 6.98 -14.16
CA TYR A 127 -1.36 6.05 -13.78
C TYR A 127 -1.91 4.76 -13.16
N GLY A 128 -3.16 4.39 -13.44
CA GLY A 128 -3.80 3.21 -12.87
C GLY A 128 -3.15 1.88 -13.27
N ASP A 129 -2.47 1.84 -14.41
CA ASP A 129 -1.66 0.72 -14.88
C ASP A 129 -0.44 0.42 -13.98
N ARG A 130 -0.03 1.36 -13.13
CA ARG A 130 1.03 1.15 -12.11
C ARG A 130 0.57 0.33 -10.90
N LEU A 131 -0.72 0.06 -10.77
CA LEU A 131 -1.29 -0.83 -9.75
C LEU A 131 -0.82 -0.52 -8.31
N LEU A 132 -0.76 0.77 -7.92
CA LEU A 132 -0.17 1.22 -6.66
C LEU A 132 -0.73 0.49 -5.42
N VAL A 133 -2.05 0.29 -5.36
CA VAL A 133 -2.69 -0.41 -4.25
C VAL A 133 -2.17 -1.84 -4.09
N LEU A 134 -1.93 -2.55 -5.21
CA LEU A 134 -1.39 -3.91 -5.17
C LEU A 134 0.03 -3.93 -4.61
N HIS A 135 0.88 -2.99 -5.03
CA HIS A 135 2.25 -2.90 -4.54
C HIS A 135 2.29 -2.53 -3.04
N LEU A 136 1.41 -1.66 -2.55
CA LEU A 136 1.29 -1.38 -1.11
C LEU A 136 0.92 -2.64 -0.31
N ILE A 137 -0.05 -3.42 -0.79
CA ILE A 137 -0.45 -4.68 -0.14
C ILE A 137 0.70 -5.68 -0.15
N GLN A 138 1.35 -5.89 -1.30
CA GLN A 138 2.50 -6.79 -1.44
C GLN A 138 3.65 -6.39 -0.51
N LYS A 139 3.90 -5.08 -0.34
CA LYS A 139 4.96 -4.62 0.53
C LYS A 139 4.65 -4.88 2.01
N VAL A 140 3.38 -4.75 2.42
CA VAL A 140 2.94 -5.18 3.76
C VAL A 140 3.10 -6.70 3.93
N GLN A 141 2.85 -7.49 2.88
CA GLN A 141 3.11 -8.94 2.93
C GLN A 141 4.59 -9.28 3.09
N GLU A 142 5.47 -8.58 2.37
CA GLU A 142 6.92 -8.72 2.49
C GLU A 142 7.41 -8.35 3.91
N ILE A 143 6.83 -7.31 4.52
CA ILE A 143 7.10 -6.96 5.92
C ILE A 143 6.63 -8.07 6.85
N GLY A 144 5.37 -8.52 6.70
CA GLY A 144 4.77 -9.54 7.55
C GLY A 144 5.50 -10.88 7.50
N SER A 145 5.96 -11.32 6.33
CA SER A 145 6.68 -12.60 6.18
C SER A 145 8.03 -12.64 6.92
N ARG A 146 8.57 -11.47 7.29
CA ARG A 146 9.79 -11.33 8.11
C ARG A 146 9.49 -11.26 9.61
N LEU A 147 8.23 -11.11 10.01
CA LEU A 147 7.83 -11.02 11.41
C LEU A 147 7.54 -12.41 11.98
N LYS A 148 8.23 -12.77 13.07
CA LYS A 148 8.02 -14.05 13.75
C LYS A 148 6.55 -14.22 14.15
N GLY A 149 5.98 -15.34 13.71
CA GLY A 149 4.63 -15.78 14.06
C GLY A 149 3.54 -15.28 13.12
N VAL A 150 3.81 -14.32 12.23
CA VAL A 150 2.80 -13.82 11.27
C VAL A 150 2.68 -14.77 10.09
N GLU A 151 1.46 -15.19 9.77
CA GLU A 151 1.16 -16.17 8.72
C GLU A 151 0.36 -15.58 7.56
N PHE A 152 -0.41 -14.52 7.80
CA PHE A 152 -1.24 -13.89 6.77
C PHE A 152 -1.45 -12.40 7.02
N ILE A 153 -1.95 -11.71 5.99
CA ILE A 153 -2.54 -10.38 6.12
C ILE A 153 -4.05 -10.43 5.95
N GLU A 154 -4.75 -9.52 6.62
CA GLU A 154 -6.20 -9.29 6.48
C GLU A 154 -6.43 -7.86 5.99
N ILE A 155 -7.33 -7.66 5.03
CA ILE A 155 -7.74 -6.32 4.59
C ILE A 155 -9.12 -6.01 5.18
N LEU A 156 -9.19 -4.99 6.03
CA LEU A 156 -10.42 -4.53 6.65
C LEU A 156 -11.06 -3.42 5.78
N TYR A 157 -11.61 -3.81 4.63
CA TYR A 157 -12.54 -2.96 3.86
C TYR A 157 -13.98 -3.44 4.01
N GLU A 158 -14.94 -2.52 3.92
CA GLU A 158 -16.39 -2.68 4.18
C GLU A 158 -16.97 -4.10 3.93
N ARG A 159 -17.51 -4.70 5.00
CA ARG A 159 -18.59 -5.71 5.14
C ARG A 159 -18.76 -6.87 4.15
N SER A 160 -17.89 -7.12 3.18
CA SER A 160 -18.03 -8.27 2.27
C SER A 160 -16.73 -9.07 2.17
N ARG A 161 -16.59 -9.97 3.16
CA ARG A 161 -15.51 -10.96 3.36
C ARG A 161 -14.17 -10.37 3.78
N LYS A 162 -13.79 -10.69 5.03
CA LYS A 162 -12.40 -10.77 5.45
C LYS A 162 -11.61 -11.58 4.42
N LYS A 163 -10.77 -10.92 3.63
CA LYS A 163 -9.87 -11.63 2.71
C LYS A 163 -8.57 -11.84 3.46
N LYS A 164 -8.31 -13.10 3.83
CA LYS A 164 -7.01 -13.54 4.31
C LYS A 164 -6.13 -13.82 3.11
N PHE A 165 -4.95 -13.21 3.09
CA PHE A 165 -3.93 -13.54 2.12
C PHE A 165 -2.80 -14.23 2.88
N PRO A 166 -2.69 -15.57 2.81
CA PRO A 166 -1.56 -16.26 3.40
C PRO A 166 -0.27 -15.80 2.73
N PHE A 167 0.83 -15.78 3.49
CA PHE A 167 2.14 -15.69 2.86
C PHE A 167 2.38 -17.00 2.13
N VAL A 168 2.19 -16.98 0.80
CA VAL A 168 2.66 -18.09 -0.01
C VAL A 168 4.18 -18.02 0.06
N THR A 169 4.80 -18.99 0.72
CA THR A 169 6.21 -19.29 0.49
C THR A 169 6.33 -19.57 -1.00
N LEU A 170 6.74 -18.57 -1.78
CA LEU A 170 7.19 -18.82 -3.14
C LEU A 170 8.26 -19.91 -2.99
N PRO A 171 8.13 -21.07 -3.68
CA PRO A 171 9.17 -22.06 -3.63
C PRO A 171 10.46 -21.34 -4.04
N VAL A 172 11.42 -21.29 -3.13
CA VAL A 172 12.79 -20.91 -3.46
C VAL A 172 13.23 -21.95 -4.48
N LYS A 173 13.07 -21.63 -5.77
CA LYS A 173 13.64 -22.42 -6.84
C LYS A 173 15.14 -22.16 -6.75
N ASN A 174 15.82 -22.99 -5.98
CA ASN A 174 17.21 -23.31 -6.24
C ASN A 174 17.23 -24.02 -7.60
N LEU A 175 17.62 -23.30 -8.65
CA LEU A 175 18.11 -23.81 -9.92
C LEU A 175 19.03 -22.75 -10.52
#